data_AF-A0A7W0YD91-F1
#
_entry.id   AF-A0A7W0YD91-F1
#
_cell.length_a   1.000
_cell.length_b   1.000
_cell.length_c   1.000
_cell.angle_alpha   90.00
_cell.angle_beta   90.00
_cell.angle_gamma   90.00
#
_symmetry.space_group_name_H-M   'P 1'
#
loop_
_entity.id
_entity.type
_entity.pdbx_description
1 polymer ?
#
loop_
_entity_poly.entity_id
_entity_poly.type
_entity_poly.pdbx_seq_one_letter_code
_entity_poly.pdbx_strand_id
1 'polypeptide(L)' 'MNIPYFEIAAFTIQPFKGNPAGVCLLDEWLADAQMQAIAAENNLAETAFLVRRGEHFDLRWMTPTVEVD' A
#
# COMPACT_ATOMS: atom_id res chain seq x y z
N MET A 1 -1.48 -16.88 -5.01
CA MET A 1 -1.23 -15.98 -3.86
C MET A 1 -2.39 -14.99 -3.79
N ASN A 2 -2.95 -14.75 -2.61
CA ASN A 2 -4.06 -13.82 -2.42
C ASN A 2 -3.60 -12.70 -1.48
N ILE A 3 -3.67 -11.44 -1.92
CA ILE A 3 -3.23 -10.28 -1.14
C ILE A 3 -4.46 -9.48 -0.76
N PRO A 4 -4.82 -9.39 0.55
CA PRO A 4 -5.83 -8.44 0.99
C PRO A 4 -5.43 -7.01 0.60
N TYR A 5 -6.30 -6.36 -0.16
CA TYR A 5 -6.12 -4.99 -0.66
C TYR A 5 -7.30 -4.12 -0.26
N PHE A 6 -7.00 -2.89 0.14
CA PHE A 6 -7.97 -1.86 0.43
C PHE A 6 -7.55 -0.57 -0.27
N GLU A 7 -8.50 0.15 -0.84
CA GLU A 7 -8.29 1.52 -1.30
C GLU A 7 -8.95 2.46 -0.30
N ILE A 8 -8.16 3.36 0.30
CA ILE A 8 -8.62 4.27 1.35
C ILE A 8 -8.35 5.71 0.92
N ALA A 9 -9.37 6.56 1.01
CA ALA A 9 -9.21 8.00 0.85
C ALA A 9 -8.84 8.65 2.19
N ALA A 10 -7.56 9.01 2.36
CA ALA A 10 -7.07 9.69 3.55
C ALA A 10 -7.55 11.14 3.63
N PHE A 11 -7.62 11.70 4.85
CA PHE A 11 -7.98 13.10 5.13
C PHE A 11 -9.40 13.52 4.72
N THR A 12 -10.32 12.56 4.57
CA THR A 12 -11.72 12.84 4.24
C THR A 12 -12.67 11.91 4.99
N ILE A 13 -13.91 12.36 5.16
CA ILE A 13 -15.07 11.53 5.54
C ILE A 13 -16.12 11.47 4.42
N GLN A 14 -15.86 12.14 3.29
CA GLN A 14 -16.71 12.19 2.12
C GLN A 14 -16.12 11.34 0.99
N PRO A 15 -16.95 10.61 0.22
CA PRO A 15 -16.50 9.90 -0.98
C PRO A 15 -15.87 10.84 -2.02
N PHE A 16 -14.90 10.33 -2.78
CA PHE A 16 -14.25 11.04 -3.90
C PHE A 16 -13.53 12.34 -3.52
N LYS A 17 -13.11 12.45 -2.27
CA LYS A 17 -12.31 13.55 -1.70
C LYS A 17 -11.07 12.96 -1.03
N GLY A 18 -10.20 13.81 -0.51
CA GLY A 18 -9.00 13.37 0.20
C GLY A 18 -7.90 12.83 -0.73
N ASN A 19 -6.98 12.07 -0.18
CA ASN A 19 -5.87 11.44 -0.91
C ASN A 19 -6.06 9.92 -0.97
N PRO A 20 -6.35 9.31 -2.13
CA PRO A 20 -6.50 7.87 -2.25
C PRO A 20 -5.13 7.17 -2.12
N ALA A 21 -5.08 6.12 -1.30
CA ALA A 21 -3.93 5.26 -1.13
C ALA A 21 -4.35 3.78 -1.20
N GLY A 22 -3.53 2.98 -1.86
CA GLY A 22 -3.63 1.53 -1.82
C GLY A 22 -3.05 1.00 -0.51
N VAL A 23 -3.63 -0.04 0.07
CA VAL A 23 -3.16 -0.65 1.31
C VAL A 23 -3.17 -2.17 1.16
N CYS A 24 -1.99 -2.78 1.15
CA CYS A 24 -1.78 -4.22 1.10
C CYS A 24 -1.39 -4.75 2.48
N LEU A 25 -2.18 -5.69 3.02
CA LEU A 25 -1.83 -6.42 4.24
C LEU A 25 -1.15 -7.74 3.86
N LEU A 26 0.08 -7.92 4.31
CA LEU A 26 0.92 -9.06 3.97
C LEU A 26 1.26 -9.89 5.22
N ASP A 27 1.36 -11.21 5.05
CA ASP A 27 1.88 -12.11 6.09
C ASP A 27 3.42 -12.00 6.20
N GLU A 28 4.08 -11.78 5.07
CA GLU A 28 5.54 -11.59 4.94
C GLU A 28 5.86 -10.65 3.78
N TRP A 29 7.09 -10.12 3.75
CA TRP A 29 7.52 -9.25 2.67
C TRP A 29 7.55 -9.97 1.33
N LEU A 30 6.91 -9.36 0.33
CA LEU A 30 7.12 -9.73 -1.07
C LEU A 30 8.48 -9.21 -1.56
N ALA A 31 8.95 -9.73 -2.69
CA ALA A 31 10.12 -9.15 -3.34
C ALA A 31 9.82 -7.69 -3.74
N ASP A 32 10.84 -6.82 -3.67
CA ASP A 32 10.70 -5.39 -3.99
C ASP A 32 10.07 -5.16 -5.37
N ALA A 33 10.49 -5.94 -6.37
CA ALA A 33 9.95 -5.89 -7.71
C ALA A 33 8.45 -6.22 -7.78
N GLN A 34 7.95 -7.11 -6.90
CA GLN A 34 6.53 -7.44 -6.84
C GLN A 34 5.73 -6.32 -6.19
N MET A 35 6.22 -5.75 -5.08
CA MET A 35 5.56 -4.61 -4.45
C MET A 35 5.54 -3.40 -5.38
N GLN A 36 6.63 -3.15 -6.11
CA GLN A 36 6.71 -2.07 -7.10
C GLN A 36 5.75 -2.30 -8.26
N ALA A 37 5.62 -3.54 -8.75
CA ALA A 37 4.65 -3.89 -9.78
C ALA A 37 3.19 -3.72 -9.30
N ILE A 38 2.89 -4.07 -8.05
CA ILE A 38 1.56 -3.85 -7.46
C ILE A 38 1.26 -2.36 -7.36
N ALA A 39 2.20 -1.55 -6.86
CA ALA A 39 2.02 -0.10 -6.77
C ALA A 39 1.83 0.55 -8.14
N ALA A 40 2.57 0.08 -9.16
CA ALA A 40 2.41 0.50 -10.54
C ALA A 40 1.03 0.13 -11.13
N GLU A 41 0.55 -1.08 -10.86
CA GLU A 41 -0.77 -1.56 -11.32
C GLU A 41 -1.92 -0.78 -10.67
N ASN A 42 -1.81 -0.49 -9.37
CA ASN A 42 -2.83 0.31 -8.65
C ASN A 42 -2.91 1.74 -9.19
N ASN A 43 -1.78 2.29 -9.68
CA ASN A 43 -1.68 3.63 -10.26
C ASN A 43 -2.29 4.75 -9.38
N LEU A 44 -2.14 4.61 -8.06
CA LEU A 44 -2.46 5.62 -7.06
C LEU A 44 -1.21 6.45 -6.74
N ALA A 45 -1.36 7.53 -5.97
CA ALA A 45 -0.22 8.33 -5.51
C ALA A 45 0.78 7.44 -4.76
N GLU A 46 0.29 6.63 -3.82
CA GLU A 46 1.07 5.65 -3.09
C GLU A 46 0.27 4.36 -2.81
N THR A 47 0.99 3.25 -2.66
CA THR A 47 0.53 2.00 -2.07
C THR A 47 1.37 1.68 -0.83
N ALA A 48 0.71 1.49 0.31
CA ALA A 48 1.28 1.03 1.56
C ALA A 48 1.32 -0.50 1.62
N PHE A 49 2.45 -1.07 2.02
CA PHE A 49 2.59 -2.49 2.31
C PHE A 49 2.88 -2.67 3.78
N LEU A 50 2.04 -3.46 4.47
CA LEU A 50 2.15 -3.69 5.91
C LEU A 50 2.41 -5.16 6.22
N VAL A 51 3.35 -5.42 7.11
CA VAL A 51 3.59 -6.75 7.70
C VAL A 51 3.41 -6.66 9.21
N ARG A 52 2.55 -7.52 9.79
CA ARG A 52 2.28 -7.50 11.23
C ARG A 52 3.47 -8.06 12.02
N ARG A 53 3.93 -7.32 13.03
CA ARG A 53 4.99 -7.67 13.98
C ARG A 53 4.48 -7.58 15.43
N GLY A 54 3.76 -8.61 15.88
CA GLY A 54 3.12 -8.59 17.19
C GLY A 54 2.10 -7.45 17.28
N GLU A 55 2.34 -6.48 18.16
CA GLU A 55 1.48 -5.29 18.36
C GLU A 55 1.83 -4.12 17.42
N HIS A 56 2.84 -4.28 16.57
CA HIS A 56 3.29 -3.27 15.61
C HIS A 56 3.12 -3.76 14.17
N PHE A 57 3.29 -2.84 13.22
CA PHE A 57 3.38 -3.14 11.81
C PHE A 57 4.67 -2.54 11.25
N ASP A 58 5.41 -3.34 10.49
CA ASP A 58 6.39 -2.77 9.59
C ASP A 58 5.64 -2.20 8.38
N LEU A 59 6.15 -1.10 7.83
CA LEU A 59 5.49 -0.33 6.78
C LEU A 59 6.50 0.07 5.71
N ARG A 60 6.13 -0.14 4.45
CA ARG A 60 6.85 0.35 3.27
C ARG A 60 5.89 1.05 2.33
N TRP A 61 6.34 2.12 1.69
CA TRP A 61 5.53 2.93 0.78
C TRP A 61 6.12 2.89 -0.62
N MET A 62 5.27 2.64 -1.62
CA MET A 62 5.69 2.72 -3.01
C MET A 62 4.75 3.61 -3.80
N THR A 63 5.34 4.53 -4.55
CA THR A 63 4.67 5.17 -5.69
C THR A 63 4.66 4.20 -6.87
N PRO A 64 4.00 4.51 -7.99
CA PRO A 64 4.04 3.66 -9.19
C PRO A 64 5.45 3.41 -9.75
N THR A 65 6.45 4.24 -9.41
CA THR A 65 7.78 4.18 -10.02
C THR A 65 8.92 3.90 -9.03
N VAL A 66 8.72 4.18 -7.74
CA VAL A 66 9.79 4.07 -6.74
C VAL A 66 9.23 3.89 -5.33
N GLU A 67 10.02 3.24 -4.46
CA GLU A 67 9.84 3.26 -3.01
C GLU A 67 10.17 4.65 -2.44
N VAL A 68 9.43 5.07 -1.42
CA VAL A 68 9.61 6.36 -0.74
C VAL A 68 9.87 6.15 0.75
N ASP A 69 10.76 7.00 1.29
CA ASP A 69 11.20 7.00 2.69
C ASP A 69 10.23 7.72 3.65
#